data_AF-A0A257U7F2-F1
#
_entry.id   AF-A0A257U7F2-F1
#
_cell.length_a   1.000
_cell.length_b   1.000
_cell.length_c   1.000
_cell.angle_alpha   90.00
_cell.angle_beta   90.00
_cell.angle_gamma   90.00
#
_symmetry.space_group_name_H-M   'P 1'
#
loop_
_entity.id
_entity.type
_entity.pdbx_description
1 polymer ?
#
loop_
_entity_poly.entity_id
_entity_poly.type
_entity_poly.pdbx_seq_one_letter_code
_entity_poly.pdbx_strand_id
1 'polypeptide(L)'
;MLAAVPAAFAQGSDATSVGQPPLYSISSRYATNDRANTFAQPAGPAYSAPSVWTAPSWRGMNWKPPADSVFGGVEYLLVRTHFSEAIAYVQATDTLANGVPTASVQAREINFPYSSAFRTYLGYNFTPSSALQFTYFHLGDSASISATPGAPNQYFVDAYTGRTNFGDSTTSNSSVRLNVFDLDWMGRYSVGDGRLSLRPAAGARWADVRQHNDTSVFAPGGSIIDTGTFNSHFTGFGPHFSLFGQYRLRPNSPFSLIARGAGSLLVGGFNNTEGATFTGVASATQSAHRTLTVPVLEAEIGGSWQPTENLMFSAGWLWQAWFDMGVSGGTTYGGNFAESDSASIMSFDGLFLRGMWRY
;
A
#
# COMPACT_ATOMS: atom_id res chain seq x y z
N MET A 1 50.88 -48.97 -3.08
CA MET A 1 49.75 -49.80 -2.63
C MET A 1 48.59 -48.87 -2.30
N LEU A 2 47.71 -48.64 -3.28
CA LEU A 2 46.48 -47.89 -3.13
C LEU A 2 45.37 -48.85 -2.67
N ALA A 3 44.65 -48.49 -1.61
CA ALA A 3 43.44 -49.17 -1.19
C ALA A 3 42.23 -48.40 -1.73
N ALA A 4 41.43 -49.08 -2.56
CA ALA A 4 40.21 -48.56 -3.17
C ALA A 4 39.08 -48.46 -2.14
N VAL A 5 38.41 -47.31 -2.12
CA VAL A 5 37.16 -47.09 -1.38
C VAL A 5 35.99 -47.48 -2.31
N PRO A 6 35.05 -48.35 -1.88
CA PRO A 6 33.94 -48.74 -2.74
C PRO A 6 32.91 -47.61 -2.84
N ALA A 7 32.52 -47.29 -4.08
CA ALA A 7 31.40 -46.42 -4.39
C ALA A 7 30.09 -47.14 -4.05
N ALA A 8 29.29 -46.56 -3.15
CA ALA A 8 27.94 -47.02 -2.88
C ALA A 8 27.01 -46.52 -3.99
N PHE A 9 26.62 -47.43 -4.89
CA PHE A 9 25.47 -47.26 -5.77
C PHE A 9 24.19 -47.39 -4.93
N ALA A 10 23.44 -46.29 -4.79
CA ALA A 10 22.06 -46.36 -4.32
C ALA A 10 21.18 -46.88 -5.47
N GLN A 11 20.74 -48.13 -5.34
CA GLN A 11 19.73 -48.75 -6.18
C GLN A 11 18.40 -47.99 -6.06
N GLY A 12 17.82 -47.66 -7.23
CA GLY A 12 16.46 -47.18 -7.34
C GLY A 12 15.48 -48.24 -6.83
N SER A 13 14.67 -47.85 -5.86
CA SER A 13 13.44 -48.56 -5.50
C SER A 13 12.29 -47.94 -6.28
N ASP A 14 11.60 -48.80 -7.02
CA ASP A 14 10.39 -48.54 -7.79
C ASP A 14 9.35 -47.70 -7.04
N ALA A 15 8.99 -46.56 -7.62
CA ALA A 15 7.82 -45.78 -7.23
C ALA A 15 6.58 -46.36 -7.91
N THR A 16 6.09 -47.49 -7.40
CA THR A 16 4.73 -47.97 -7.70
C THR A 16 3.69 -47.19 -6.88
N SER A 17 2.63 -46.79 -7.57
CA SER A 17 1.39 -46.13 -7.10
C SER A 17 1.54 -44.74 -6.47
N VAL A 18 1.48 -43.74 -7.34
CA VAL A 18 1.06 -42.37 -7.00
C VAL A 18 -0.38 -42.44 -6.48
N GLY A 19 -0.55 -42.48 -5.16
CA GLY A 19 -1.80 -42.08 -4.53
C GLY A 19 -2.02 -40.61 -4.85
N GLN A 20 -3.10 -40.29 -5.57
CA GLN A 20 -3.52 -38.90 -5.74
C GLN A 20 -3.66 -38.25 -4.36
N PRO A 21 -3.11 -37.05 -4.13
CA PRO A 21 -3.45 -36.30 -2.94
C PRO A 21 -4.97 -36.04 -2.96
N PRO A 22 -5.67 -36.19 -1.82
CA PRO A 22 -7.07 -35.83 -1.76
C PRO A 22 -7.22 -34.36 -2.18
N LEU A 23 -8.05 -34.13 -3.19
CA LEU A 23 -8.55 -32.80 -3.52
C LEU A 23 -9.09 -32.19 -2.23
N TYR A 24 -8.49 -31.08 -1.78
CA TYR A 24 -9.11 -30.24 -0.78
C TYR A 24 -10.42 -29.72 -1.36
N SER A 25 -11.53 -30.35 -1.02
CA SER A 25 -12.84 -29.77 -1.21
C SER A 25 -12.95 -28.62 -0.21
N ILE A 26 -12.94 -27.39 -0.72
CA ILE A 26 -13.40 -26.24 0.05
C ILE A 26 -14.86 -26.54 0.37
N SER A 27 -15.14 -26.79 1.65
CA SER A 27 -16.49 -27.01 2.12
C SER A 27 -17.31 -25.75 1.88
N SER A 28 -18.22 -25.82 0.91
CA SER A 28 -19.34 -24.89 0.76
C SER A 28 -20.34 -25.09 1.90
N ARG A 29 -19.99 -24.64 3.11
CA ARG A 29 -20.95 -24.50 4.21
C ARG A 29 -21.51 -23.09 4.22
N TYR A 30 -22.29 -22.73 3.20
CA TYR A 30 -23.37 -21.74 3.26
C TYR A 30 -24.28 -21.91 2.04
N ALA A 31 -24.96 -23.04 1.97
CA ALA A 31 -26.19 -23.19 1.21
C ALA A 31 -26.91 -24.43 1.74
N THR A 32 -28.24 -24.38 1.79
CA THR A 32 -29.16 -25.45 2.22
C THR A 32 -29.43 -25.54 3.72
N ASN A 33 -30.26 -24.62 4.22
CA ASN A 33 -31.42 -24.96 5.05
C ASN A 33 -32.43 -23.81 5.11
N ASP A 34 -32.89 -23.35 3.94
CA ASP A 34 -34.15 -22.61 3.85
C ASP A 34 -35.26 -23.61 3.53
N ARG A 35 -35.75 -24.29 4.58
CA ARG A 35 -37.11 -24.83 4.53
C ARG A 35 -38.06 -23.66 4.71
N ALA A 36 -39.01 -23.52 3.79
CA ALA A 36 -40.12 -22.59 3.92
C ALA A 36 -40.93 -22.94 5.18
N ASN A 37 -40.63 -22.26 6.30
CA ASN A 37 -41.52 -22.19 7.43
C ASN A 37 -42.67 -21.27 7.03
N THR A 38 -43.83 -21.86 6.76
CA THR A 38 -45.12 -21.16 6.70
C THR A 38 -45.44 -20.62 8.10
N PHE A 39 -44.89 -19.45 8.41
CA PHE A 39 -45.38 -18.65 9.52
C PHE A 39 -46.76 -18.11 9.16
N ALA A 40 -47.79 -18.60 9.87
CA ALA A 40 -49.08 -17.94 9.91
C ALA A 40 -48.87 -16.52 10.44
N GLN A 41 -49.06 -15.52 9.59
CA GLN A 41 -49.05 -14.10 9.97
C GLN A 41 -50.19 -13.86 10.97
N PRO A 42 -49.92 -13.37 12.19
CA PRO A 42 -50.96 -12.77 13.02
C PRO A 42 -51.51 -11.56 12.28
N ALA A 43 -52.83 -11.36 12.30
CA ALA A 43 -53.46 -10.15 11.80
C ALA A 43 -52.85 -8.93 12.51
N GLY A 44 -52.03 -8.17 11.79
CA GLY A 44 -51.39 -6.97 12.31
C GLY A 44 -52.43 -5.87 12.58
N PRO A 45 -52.19 -4.99 13.57
CA PRO A 45 -53.04 -3.84 13.85
C PRO A 45 -53.13 -2.91 12.63
N ALA A 46 -54.30 -2.30 12.45
CA ALA A 46 -54.62 -1.43 11.32
C ALA A 46 -53.53 -0.37 11.10
N TYR A 47 -52.92 -0.41 9.92
CA TYR A 47 -51.95 0.57 9.43
C TYR A 47 -52.68 1.91 9.26
N SER A 48 -52.40 2.87 10.14
CA SER A 48 -52.77 4.26 9.88
C SER A 48 -51.85 4.79 8.79
N ALA A 49 -52.43 5.37 7.74
CA ALA A 49 -51.67 5.89 6.61
C ALA A 49 -50.62 6.90 7.12
N PRO A 50 -49.34 6.76 6.74
CA PRO A 50 -48.31 7.71 7.14
C PRO A 50 -48.67 9.09 6.61
N SER A 51 -48.63 10.08 7.49
CA SER A 51 -48.78 11.49 7.14
C SER A 51 -47.89 11.81 5.94
N VAL A 52 -48.51 12.38 4.91
CA VAL A 52 -47.89 12.87 3.67
C VAL A 52 -46.44 13.32 3.93
N TRP A 53 -45.49 12.53 3.40
CA TRP A 53 -44.10 12.93 3.29
C TRP A 53 -44.07 14.20 2.43
N THR A 54 -44.04 15.35 3.09
CA THR A 54 -43.76 16.62 2.42
C THR A 54 -42.32 16.50 1.92
N ALA A 55 -42.16 16.49 0.59
CA ALA A 55 -40.85 16.46 -0.03
C ALA A 55 -39.94 17.49 0.65
N PRO A 56 -38.70 17.15 1.04
CA PRO A 56 -37.79 18.09 1.67
C PRO A 56 -37.67 19.30 0.73
N SER A 57 -38.27 20.41 1.13
CA SER A 57 -38.31 21.59 0.30
C SER A 57 -36.90 22.15 0.26
N TRP A 58 -36.25 22.05 -0.89
CA TRP A 58 -34.96 22.66 -1.22
C TRP A 58 -34.96 24.20 -1.16
N ARG A 59 -35.96 24.83 -0.53
CA ARG A 59 -36.22 26.27 -0.45
C ARG A 59 -35.25 27.05 0.46
N GLY A 60 -34.20 26.40 0.98
CA GLY A 60 -33.14 27.04 1.78
C GLY A 60 -31.78 27.17 1.08
N MET A 61 -31.64 26.69 -0.17
CA MET A 61 -30.39 26.87 -0.91
C MET A 61 -30.33 28.28 -1.50
N ASN A 62 -29.76 29.21 -0.73
CA ASN A 62 -29.34 30.51 -1.25
C ASN A 62 -28.14 30.29 -2.19
N TRP A 63 -28.42 30.19 -3.48
CA TRP A 63 -27.42 30.14 -4.55
C TRP A 63 -26.81 31.55 -4.73
N LYS A 64 -25.73 31.85 -4.01
CA LYS A 64 -24.86 32.98 -4.38
C LYS A 64 -24.21 32.65 -5.74
N PRO A 65 -24.12 33.61 -6.68
CA PRO A 65 -23.32 33.43 -7.90
C PRO A 65 -21.87 33.07 -7.51
N PRO A 66 -21.16 32.26 -8.31
CA PRO A 66 -19.80 31.86 -7.99
C PRO A 66 -18.90 33.09 -8.06
N ALA A 67 -18.53 33.64 -6.91
CA ALA A 67 -17.59 34.76 -6.82
C ALA A 67 -16.15 34.32 -7.14
N ASP A 68 -15.84 33.03 -6.99
CA ASP A 68 -14.49 32.49 -7.21
C ASP A 68 -14.52 31.52 -8.39
N SER A 69 -13.88 31.90 -9.49
CA SER A 69 -13.84 31.05 -10.69
C SER A 69 -12.75 29.99 -10.57
N VAL A 70 -11.65 30.30 -9.87
CA VAL A 70 -10.47 29.45 -9.77
C VAL A 70 -10.13 29.21 -8.30
N PHE A 71 -9.70 27.99 -7.97
CA PHE A 71 -9.15 27.69 -6.66
C PHE A 71 -7.94 26.78 -6.80
N GLY A 72 -7.07 26.79 -5.80
CA GLY A 72 -5.92 25.91 -5.77
C GLY A 72 -5.42 25.69 -4.36
N GLY A 73 -4.44 24.81 -4.25
CA GLY A 73 -3.77 24.54 -3.00
C GLY A 73 -2.45 23.83 -3.17
N VAL A 74 -1.64 23.94 -2.12
CA VAL A 74 -0.40 23.21 -1.94
C VAL A 74 -0.44 22.53 -0.59
N GLU A 75 0.09 21.32 -0.55
CA GLU A 75 0.19 20.49 0.65
C GLU A 75 1.61 20.01 0.81
N TYR A 76 2.14 20.22 2.01
CA TYR A 76 3.34 19.56 2.48
C TYR A 76 2.94 18.34 3.30
N LEU A 77 3.57 17.21 3.01
CA LEU A 77 3.33 15.96 3.72
C LEU A 77 4.64 15.48 4.34
N LEU A 78 4.58 15.06 5.60
CA LEU A 78 5.64 14.35 6.29
C LEU A 78 5.13 12.93 6.52
N VAL A 79 5.47 12.02 5.60
CA VAL A 79 4.89 10.68 5.51
C VAL A 79 5.96 9.62 5.66
N ARG A 80 5.57 8.44 6.15
CA ARG A 80 6.45 7.28 6.28
C ARG A 80 5.90 6.15 5.42
N THR A 81 6.76 5.57 4.61
CA THR A 81 6.39 4.42 3.76
C THR A 81 6.43 3.12 4.55
N HIS A 82 5.51 2.21 4.24
CA HIS A 82 5.44 0.87 4.80
C HIS A 82 5.20 -0.14 3.68
N PHE A 83 5.84 -1.31 3.81
CA PHE A 83 5.57 -2.47 2.98
C PHE A 83 5.18 -3.63 3.90
N SER A 84 4.15 -4.40 3.53
CA SER A 84 3.72 -5.57 4.32
C SER A 84 4.79 -6.65 4.40
N GLU A 85 5.67 -6.70 3.38
CA GLU A 85 6.85 -7.53 3.32
C GLU A 85 7.98 -6.54 3.03
N ALA A 86 8.78 -6.19 4.04
CA ALA A 86 9.90 -5.26 3.91
C ALA A 86 11.18 -5.91 4.43
N ILE A 87 11.31 -7.23 4.30
CA ILE A 87 12.39 -7.98 4.95
C ILE A 87 13.71 -7.66 4.23
N ALA A 88 14.64 -7.06 4.97
CA ALA A 88 15.99 -6.77 4.50
C ALA A 88 16.84 -8.05 4.47
N TYR A 89 16.81 -8.76 5.60
CA TYR A 89 17.53 -10.01 5.80
C TYR A 89 16.93 -10.75 6.99
N VAL A 90 17.21 -12.04 7.04
CA VAL A 90 16.89 -12.92 8.14
C VAL A 90 18.16 -13.16 8.95
N GLN A 91 18.08 -12.88 10.24
CA GLN A 91 19.12 -13.20 11.21
C GLN A 91 18.87 -14.59 11.78
N ALA A 92 19.85 -15.49 11.63
CA ALA A 92 19.84 -16.80 12.24
C ALA A 92 20.98 -16.94 13.24
N THR A 93 20.71 -17.62 14.36
CA THR A 93 21.70 -17.95 15.39
C THR A 93 21.58 -19.42 15.75
N ASP A 94 22.62 -20.18 15.45
CA ASP A 94 22.69 -21.60 15.75
C ASP A 94 23.13 -21.80 17.21
N THR A 95 22.39 -22.62 17.92
CA THR A 95 22.64 -22.98 19.32
C THR A 95 22.48 -24.47 19.52
N LEU A 96 23.03 -25.00 20.61
CA LEU A 96 22.80 -26.38 21.03
C LEU A 96 21.82 -26.38 22.20
N ALA A 97 20.58 -26.78 21.96
CA ALA A 97 19.61 -27.02 23.01
C ALA A 97 19.63 -28.52 23.36
N ASN A 98 20.11 -28.86 24.56
CA ASN A 98 20.26 -30.26 25.01
C ASN A 98 21.09 -31.13 24.05
N GLY A 99 22.13 -30.56 23.43
CA GLY A 99 22.97 -31.25 22.45
C GLY A 99 22.37 -31.39 21.05
N VAL A 100 21.17 -30.84 20.80
CA VAL A 100 20.51 -30.83 19.48
C VAL A 100 20.70 -29.45 18.83
N PRO A 101 21.19 -29.39 17.57
CA PRO A 101 21.25 -28.15 16.81
C PRO A 101 19.88 -27.48 16.71
N THR A 102 19.79 -26.24 17.14
CA THR A 102 18.58 -25.42 17.12
C THR A 102 18.92 -24.04 16.57
N ALA A 103 18.24 -23.62 15.51
CA ALA A 103 18.38 -22.29 14.95
C ALA A 103 17.29 -21.36 15.49
N SER A 104 17.69 -20.22 16.06
CA SER A 104 16.79 -19.10 16.33
C SER A 104 16.82 -18.16 15.13
N VAL A 105 15.65 -17.87 14.56
CA VAL A 105 15.51 -17.09 13.32
C VAL A 105 14.68 -15.84 13.59
N GLN A 106 15.18 -14.68 13.17
CA GLN A 106 14.51 -13.39 13.30
C GLN A 106 14.59 -12.62 11.99
N ALA A 107 13.44 -12.25 11.41
CA ALA A 107 13.39 -11.34 10.28
C ALA A 107 13.78 -9.91 10.73
N ARG A 108 14.55 -9.21 9.90
CA ARG A 108 14.87 -7.80 10.05
C ARG A 108 14.28 -7.02 8.89
N GLU A 109 13.40 -6.09 9.21
CA GLU A 109 12.71 -5.26 8.23
C GLU A 109 13.48 -3.96 7.96
N ILE A 110 13.35 -3.46 6.73
CA ILE A 110 13.77 -2.12 6.34
C ILE A 110 12.71 -1.14 6.84
N ASN A 111 13.09 -0.29 7.78
CA ASN A 111 12.22 0.76 8.28
C ASN A 111 12.46 2.05 7.52
N PHE A 112 11.44 2.51 6.78
CA PHE A 112 11.51 3.81 6.14
C PHE A 112 11.38 4.94 7.17
N PRO A 113 12.23 5.99 7.08
CA PRO A 113 12.06 7.18 7.90
C PRO A 113 10.85 7.98 7.41
N TYR A 114 10.46 9.00 8.17
CA TYR A 114 9.56 10.02 7.63
C TYR A 114 10.28 10.80 6.53
N SER A 115 9.66 10.88 5.36
CA SER A 115 10.11 11.59 4.18
C SER A 115 9.16 12.76 3.86
N SER A 116 9.71 13.77 3.19
CA SER A 116 8.93 14.91 2.71
C SER A 116 8.30 14.57 1.37
N ALA A 117 7.01 14.83 1.25
CA ALA A 117 6.25 14.71 0.01
C ALA A 117 5.41 15.97 -0.22
N PHE A 118 4.92 16.13 -1.45
CA PHE A 118 4.11 17.28 -1.81
C PHE A 118 2.91 16.88 -2.65
N ARG A 119 1.81 17.60 -2.43
CA ARG A 119 0.59 17.50 -3.25
C ARG A 119 0.14 18.89 -3.64
N THR A 120 -0.25 19.07 -4.89
CA THR A 120 -0.78 20.35 -5.40
C THR A 120 -2.06 20.09 -6.16
N TYR A 121 -2.98 21.04 -6.14
CA TYR A 121 -4.18 20.96 -6.96
C TYR A 121 -4.62 22.32 -7.46
N LEU A 122 -5.28 22.30 -8.60
CA LEU A 122 -5.88 23.45 -9.26
C LEU A 122 -7.28 23.04 -9.71
N GLY A 123 -8.26 23.92 -9.53
CA GLY A 123 -9.62 23.66 -9.95
C GLY A 123 -10.37 24.90 -10.40
N TYR A 124 -11.48 24.65 -11.08
CA TYR A 124 -12.34 25.65 -11.66
C TYR A 124 -13.80 25.37 -11.30
N ASN A 125 -14.51 26.36 -10.76
CA ASN A 125 -15.92 26.23 -10.45
C ASN A 125 -16.77 26.55 -11.70
N PHE A 126 -17.50 25.58 -12.22
CA PHE A 126 -18.45 25.82 -13.33
C PHE A 126 -19.77 26.39 -12.83
N THR A 127 -20.20 25.94 -11.65
CA THR A 127 -21.43 26.39 -11.00
C THR A 127 -21.15 26.54 -9.50
N PRO A 128 -22.06 27.11 -8.70
CA PRO A 128 -21.89 27.15 -7.24
C PRO A 128 -21.77 25.77 -6.58
N SER A 129 -22.25 24.70 -7.23
CA SER A 129 -22.25 23.32 -6.73
C SER A 129 -21.30 22.38 -7.45
N SER A 130 -20.63 22.80 -8.53
CA SER A 130 -19.77 21.92 -9.31
C SER A 130 -18.44 22.54 -9.70
N ALA A 131 -17.40 21.72 -9.69
CA ALA A 131 -16.06 22.09 -10.08
C ALA A 131 -15.32 20.95 -10.78
N LEU A 132 -14.32 21.30 -11.59
CA LEU A 132 -13.26 20.38 -11.99
C LEU A 132 -12.04 20.62 -11.11
N GLN A 133 -11.34 19.57 -10.69
CA GLN A 133 -10.07 19.67 -9.98
C GLN A 133 -9.05 18.71 -10.59
N PHE A 134 -7.85 19.21 -10.84
CA PHE A 134 -6.67 18.43 -11.13
C PHE A 134 -5.78 18.39 -9.88
N THR A 135 -5.27 17.21 -9.53
CA THR A 135 -4.38 17.00 -8.39
C THR A 135 -3.12 16.27 -8.85
N TYR A 136 -1.95 16.71 -8.38
CA TYR A 136 -0.68 16.03 -8.54
C TYR A 136 -0.09 15.72 -7.15
N PHE A 137 0.32 14.48 -6.93
CA PHE A 137 1.00 14.04 -5.72
C PHE A 137 2.32 13.35 -6.09
N HIS A 138 3.37 13.71 -5.37
CA HIS A 138 4.70 13.13 -5.52
C HIS A 138 5.26 12.70 -4.16
N LEU A 139 5.78 11.49 -4.11
CA LEU A 139 6.53 10.94 -2.99
C LEU A 139 7.81 10.27 -3.51
N GLY A 140 8.92 10.55 -2.85
CA GLY A 140 10.18 9.85 -3.02
C GLY A 140 10.74 9.52 -1.64
N ASP A 141 10.98 8.24 -1.38
CA ASP A 141 11.45 7.75 -0.09
C ASP A 141 12.52 6.68 -0.28
N SER A 142 13.44 6.58 0.67
CA SER A 142 14.51 5.60 0.64
C SER A 142 14.97 5.25 2.05
N ALA A 143 15.35 4.00 2.24
CA ALA A 143 15.84 3.48 3.49
C ALA A 143 17.01 2.53 3.24
N SER A 144 17.90 2.43 4.21
CA SER A 144 19.02 1.51 4.18
C SER A 144 19.19 0.85 5.54
N ILE A 145 19.67 -0.38 5.54
CA ILE A 145 20.07 -1.11 6.73
C ILE A 145 21.33 -1.91 6.41
N SER A 146 22.27 -1.91 7.35
CA SER A 146 23.47 -2.74 7.27
C SER A 146 23.66 -3.50 8.56
N ALA A 147 24.28 -4.67 8.47
CA ALA A 147 24.59 -5.48 9.63
C ALA A 147 25.80 -6.41 9.39
N THR A 148 26.46 -6.76 10.49
CA THR A 148 27.52 -7.77 10.56
C THR A 148 27.15 -8.80 11.63
N PRO A 149 27.26 -10.13 11.37
CA PRO A 149 27.06 -11.13 12.40
C PRO A 149 28.06 -10.93 13.54
N GLY A 150 27.55 -10.80 14.77
CA GLY A 150 28.33 -10.48 15.96
C GLY A 150 29.03 -11.68 16.60
N ALA A 151 28.74 -12.90 16.16
CA ALA A 151 29.33 -14.13 16.69
C ALA A 151 29.50 -15.22 15.60
N PRO A 152 30.45 -16.17 15.77
CA PRO A 152 30.69 -17.27 14.81
C PRO A 152 29.49 -18.18 14.52
N ASN A 153 28.55 -18.29 15.45
CA ASN A 153 27.32 -19.08 15.31
C ASN A 153 26.14 -18.28 14.76
N GLN A 154 26.35 -17.03 14.35
CA GLN A 154 25.35 -16.16 13.77
C GLN A 154 25.63 -15.99 12.27
N TYR A 155 24.57 -15.98 11.47
CA TYR A 155 24.64 -15.66 10.05
C TYR A 155 23.40 -14.88 9.61
N PHE A 156 23.52 -14.13 8.52
CA PHE A 156 22.39 -13.48 7.88
C PHE A 156 22.13 -14.11 6.51
N VAL A 157 20.86 -14.10 6.11
CA VAL A 157 20.43 -14.46 4.76
C VAL A 157 19.62 -13.28 4.23
N ASP A 158 20.09 -12.63 3.18
CA ASP A 158 19.34 -11.54 2.55
C ASP A 158 18.15 -12.08 1.73
N ALA A 159 17.36 -11.16 1.16
CA ALA A 159 16.20 -11.50 0.34
C ALA A 159 16.53 -12.28 -0.94
N TYR A 160 17.80 -12.35 -1.36
CA TYR A 160 18.26 -12.98 -2.59
C TYR A 160 19.19 -14.17 -2.31
N THR A 161 19.10 -14.74 -1.10
CA THR A 161 19.86 -15.90 -0.60
C THR A 161 21.32 -15.66 -0.27
N GLY A 162 21.79 -14.42 -0.33
CA GLY A 162 23.12 -14.04 0.07
C GLY A 162 23.35 -14.32 1.54
N ARG A 163 24.26 -15.27 1.80
CA ARG A 163 24.61 -15.67 3.17
C ARG A 163 25.82 -14.89 3.65
N THR A 164 25.61 -14.15 4.74
CA THR A 164 26.65 -13.42 5.47
C THR A 164 27.09 -14.26 6.67
N ASN A 165 28.34 -14.71 6.70
CA ASN A 165 28.91 -15.42 7.85
C ASN A 165 29.63 -14.44 8.80
N PHE A 166 30.19 -14.96 9.89
CA PHE A 166 30.95 -14.15 10.82
C PHE A 166 32.12 -13.42 10.15
N GLY A 167 32.16 -12.09 10.33
CA GLY A 167 33.13 -11.20 9.69
C GLY A 167 32.66 -10.61 8.36
N ASP A 168 31.66 -11.22 7.70
CA ASP A 168 31.01 -10.64 6.52
C ASP A 168 30.03 -9.52 6.96
N SER A 169 29.59 -8.69 6.02
CA SER A 169 28.51 -7.73 6.26
C SER A 169 27.49 -7.76 5.12
N THR A 170 26.24 -7.42 5.43
CA THR A 170 25.18 -7.21 4.44
C THR A 170 24.71 -5.77 4.50
N THR A 171 24.39 -5.19 3.35
CA THR A 171 23.70 -3.91 3.22
C THR A 171 22.51 -4.11 2.32
N SER A 172 21.35 -3.62 2.73
CA SER A 172 20.16 -3.56 1.88
C SER A 172 19.68 -2.12 1.81
N ASN A 173 19.44 -1.63 0.59
CA ASN A 173 18.77 -0.36 0.37
C ASN A 173 17.44 -0.61 -0.34
N SER A 174 16.46 0.21 -0.03
CA SER A 174 15.18 0.19 -0.70
C SER A 174 14.71 1.62 -0.94
N SER A 175 14.08 1.86 -2.08
CA SER A 175 13.50 3.14 -2.40
C SER A 175 12.19 3.00 -3.15
N VAL A 176 11.33 4.00 -2.99
CA VAL A 176 10.07 4.12 -3.71
C VAL A 176 9.95 5.52 -4.30
N ARG A 177 9.41 5.61 -5.50
CA ARG A 177 8.98 6.85 -6.13
C ARG A 177 7.56 6.68 -6.63
N LEU A 178 6.70 7.62 -6.28
CA LEU A 178 5.28 7.59 -6.58
C LEU A 178 4.89 8.94 -7.18
N ASN A 179 4.25 8.88 -8.34
CA ASN A 179 3.59 10.02 -8.98
C ASN A 179 2.13 9.68 -9.20
N VAL A 180 1.22 10.54 -8.75
CA VAL A 180 -0.23 10.34 -8.90
C VAL A 180 -0.85 11.59 -9.48
N PHE A 181 -1.71 11.40 -10.47
CA PHE A 181 -2.45 12.44 -11.17
C PHE A 181 -3.93 12.12 -11.09
N ASP A 182 -4.71 13.02 -10.49
CA ASP A 182 -6.16 12.88 -10.38
C ASP A 182 -6.84 13.99 -11.19
N LEU A 183 -7.91 13.63 -11.90
CA LEU A 183 -8.82 14.58 -12.55
C LEU A 183 -10.25 14.27 -12.10
N ASP A 184 -10.81 15.15 -11.27
CA ASP A 184 -12.06 14.92 -10.56
C ASP A 184 -13.12 15.97 -10.87
N TRP A 185 -14.34 15.51 -11.11
CA TRP A 185 -15.54 16.33 -11.03
C TRP A 185 -16.05 16.34 -9.59
N MET A 186 -16.12 17.53 -8.99
CA MET A 186 -16.51 17.73 -7.60
C MET A 186 -17.91 18.32 -7.49
N GLY A 187 -18.70 17.77 -6.58
CA GLY A 187 -19.93 18.37 -6.08
C GLY A 187 -19.69 19.20 -4.82
N ARG A 188 -20.67 20.03 -4.44
CA ARG A 188 -20.69 20.73 -3.16
C ARG A 188 -22.11 20.73 -2.59
N TYR A 189 -22.23 20.24 -1.36
CA TYR A 189 -23.46 20.19 -0.59
C TYR A 189 -23.22 20.82 0.78
N SER A 190 -24.26 21.44 1.32
CA SER A 190 -24.21 22.16 2.59
C SER A 190 -25.45 21.79 3.40
N VAL A 191 -25.27 21.34 4.65
CA VAL A 191 -26.33 20.84 5.54
C VAL A 191 -26.27 21.58 6.88
N GLY A 192 -27.42 21.76 7.52
CA GLY A 192 -27.54 22.35 8.87
C GLY A 192 -27.03 23.79 8.92
N ASP A 193 -27.61 24.67 8.10
CA ASP A 193 -27.22 26.08 7.96
C ASP A 193 -25.74 26.29 7.59
N GLY A 194 -25.16 25.31 6.88
CA GLY A 194 -23.75 25.33 6.48
C GLY A 194 -22.75 25.00 7.58
N ARG A 195 -23.20 24.34 8.65
CA ARG A 195 -22.30 23.72 9.62
C ARG A 195 -21.53 22.54 9.02
N LEU A 196 -22.18 21.74 8.18
CA LEU A 196 -21.54 20.63 7.48
C LEU A 196 -21.48 20.93 5.98
N SER A 197 -20.27 20.97 5.43
CA SER A 197 -20.05 20.99 3.98
C SER A 197 -19.52 19.63 3.54
N LEU A 198 -20.16 19.05 2.52
CA LEU A 198 -19.73 17.81 1.89
C LEU A 198 -19.34 18.12 0.44
N ARG A 199 -18.22 17.54 0.00
CA ARG A 199 -17.70 17.68 -1.36
C ARG A 199 -17.37 16.28 -1.89
N PRO A 200 -18.38 15.55 -2.40
CA PRO A 200 -18.12 14.31 -3.12
C PRO A 200 -17.42 14.65 -4.44
N ALA A 201 -16.55 13.76 -4.91
CA ALA A 201 -15.92 13.87 -6.20
C ALA A 201 -15.81 12.51 -6.86
N ALA A 202 -15.87 12.50 -8.19
CA ALA A 202 -15.69 11.32 -9.01
C ALA A 202 -14.87 11.70 -10.25
N GLY A 203 -13.97 10.83 -10.66
CA GLY A 203 -13.00 11.15 -11.69
C GLY A 203 -12.14 9.96 -12.07
N ALA A 204 -10.94 10.28 -12.53
CA ALA A 204 -9.96 9.30 -12.92
C ALA A 204 -8.60 9.60 -12.28
N ARG A 205 -7.85 8.54 -12.03
CA ARG A 205 -6.50 8.55 -11.49
C ARG A 205 -5.55 7.86 -12.44
N TRP A 206 -4.39 8.46 -12.63
CA TRP A 206 -3.21 7.84 -13.23
C TRP A 206 -2.08 7.79 -12.21
N ALA A 207 -1.36 6.68 -12.13
CA ALA A 207 -0.24 6.50 -11.22
C ALA A 207 0.97 5.87 -11.91
N ASP A 208 2.17 6.35 -11.57
CA ASP A 208 3.48 5.75 -11.87
C ASP A 208 4.17 5.47 -10.52
N VAL A 209 4.39 4.18 -10.23
CA VAL A 209 5.04 3.71 -9.01
C VAL A 209 6.30 2.94 -9.39
N ARG A 210 7.42 3.32 -8.81
CA ARG A 210 8.71 2.65 -9.00
C ARG A 210 9.25 2.25 -7.66
N GLN A 211 9.63 1.00 -7.51
CA GLN A 211 10.32 0.52 -6.33
C GLN A 211 11.65 -0.08 -6.76
N HIS A 212 12.64 0.11 -5.91
CA HIS A 212 13.96 -0.45 -6.09
C HIS A 212 14.39 -1.04 -4.76
N ASN A 213 14.96 -2.24 -4.79
CA ASN A 213 15.66 -2.82 -3.67
C ASN A 213 16.97 -3.41 -4.18
N ASP A 214 18.05 -3.12 -3.47
CA ASP A 214 19.36 -3.68 -3.71
C ASP A 214 19.94 -4.22 -2.41
N THR A 215 20.64 -5.33 -2.53
CA THR A 215 21.38 -5.95 -1.44
C THR A 215 22.81 -6.21 -1.89
N SER A 216 23.74 -6.13 -0.96
CA SER A 216 25.13 -6.47 -1.19
C SER A 216 25.69 -7.14 0.05
N VAL A 217 26.35 -8.26 -0.15
CA VAL A 217 27.12 -8.95 0.89
C VAL A 217 28.60 -8.71 0.63
N PHE A 218 29.33 -8.33 1.68
CA PHE A 218 30.74 -8.01 1.65
C PHE A 218 31.53 -8.97 2.54
N ALA A 219 32.66 -9.47 2.04
CA ALA A 219 33.62 -10.21 2.85
C ALA A 219 34.34 -9.29 3.86
N PRO A 220 35.14 -9.82 4.82
CA PRO A 220 35.80 -9.02 5.85
C PRO A 220 36.82 -7.99 5.32
N GLY A 221 37.20 -8.09 4.04
CA GLY A 221 38.06 -7.13 3.33
C GLY A 221 37.32 -6.08 2.50
N GLY A 222 35.98 -6.06 2.54
CA GLY A 222 35.15 -5.13 1.77
C GLY A 222 34.88 -5.53 0.32
N SER A 223 35.39 -6.68 -0.13
CA SER A 223 35.04 -7.22 -1.46
C SER A 223 33.60 -7.71 -1.48
N ILE A 224 32.84 -7.34 -2.50
CA ILE A 224 31.50 -7.85 -2.73
C ILE A 224 31.57 -9.35 -3.07
N ILE A 225 30.77 -10.16 -2.40
CA ILE A 225 30.65 -11.60 -2.65
C ILE A 225 29.28 -11.97 -3.23
N ASP A 226 28.25 -11.20 -2.91
CA ASP A 226 26.90 -11.39 -3.43
C ASP A 226 26.21 -10.05 -3.62
N THR A 227 25.35 -9.96 -4.63
CA THR A 227 24.45 -8.83 -4.85
C THR A 227 23.10 -9.32 -5.33
N GLY A 228 22.04 -8.79 -4.75
CA GLY A 228 20.68 -8.97 -5.21
C GLY A 228 20.05 -7.64 -5.60
N THR A 229 19.20 -7.64 -6.63
CA THR A 229 18.50 -6.45 -7.11
C THR A 229 17.06 -6.80 -7.46
N PHE A 230 16.15 -5.90 -7.13
CA PHE A 230 14.74 -5.95 -7.48
C PHE A 230 14.30 -4.58 -7.94
N ASN A 231 13.64 -4.54 -9.09
CA ASN A 231 13.11 -3.33 -9.69
C ASN A 231 11.67 -3.59 -10.08
N SER A 232 10.73 -2.88 -9.46
CA SER A 232 9.33 -2.91 -9.88
C SER A 232 8.91 -1.55 -10.46
N HIS A 233 8.08 -1.61 -11.48
CA HIS A 233 7.51 -0.43 -12.12
C HIS A 233 6.05 -0.72 -12.50
N PHE A 234 5.15 -0.03 -11.83
CA PHE A 234 3.72 -0.04 -12.10
C PHE A 234 3.30 1.27 -12.76
N THR A 235 2.55 1.16 -13.86
CA THR A 235 1.84 2.30 -14.44
C THR A 235 0.40 1.90 -14.68
N GLY A 236 -0.54 2.59 -14.04
CA GLY A 236 -1.95 2.23 -14.08
C GLY A 236 -2.90 3.40 -14.09
N PHE A 237 -4.09 3.17 -14.61
CA PHE A 237 -5.16 4.15 -14.72
C PHE A 237 -6.49 3.54 -14.24
N GLY A 238 -7.35 4.35 -13.65
CA GLY A 238 -8.67 3.86 -13.24
C GLY A 238 -9.56 4.91 -12.62
N PRO A 239 -10.81 4.54 -12.27
CA PRO A 239 -11.74 5.44 -11.60
C PRO A 239 -11.21 5.86 -10.22
N HIS A 240 -11.54 7.08 -9.83
CA HIS A 240 -11.26 7.65 -8.51
C HIS A 240 -12.53 8.29 -7.94
N PHE A 241 -12.77 8.06 -6.66
CA PHE A 241 -13.88 8.62 -5.92
C PHE A 241 -13.37 9.19 -4.61
N SER A 242 -13.88 10.35 -4.21
CA SER A 242 -13.57 10.91 -2.89
C SER A 242 -14.77 11.59 -2.27
N LEU A 243 -14.74 11.71 -0.94
CA LEU A 243 -15.69 12.47 -0.16
C LEU A 243 -14.90 13.30 0.85
N PHE A 244 -14.95 14.62 0.70
CA PHE A 244 -14.42 15.55 1.68
C PHE A 244 -15.55 16.14 2.52
N GLY A 245 -15.42 16.07 3.84
CA GLY A 245 -16.33 16.65 4.82
C GLY A 245 -15.64 17.74 5.63
N GLN A 246 -16.34 18.84 5.87
CA GLN A 246 -15.91 19.94 6.72
C GLN A 246 -17.03 20.31 7.70
N TYR A 247 -16.75 20.21 9.00
CA TYR A 247 -17.68 20.54 10.07
C TYR A 247 -17.23 21.79 10.83
N ARG A 248 -18.00 22.87 10.75
CA ARG A 248 -17.76 24.11 11.49
C ARG A 248 -18.24 23.99 12.93
N LEU A 249 -17.35 24.28 13.88
CA LEU A 249 -17.62 24.13 15.32
C LEU A 249 -18.73 25.06 15.82
N ARG A 250 -18.90 26.21 15.18
CA ARG A 250 -19.98 27.17 15.42
C ARG A 250 -20.41 27.81 14.10
N PRO A 251 -21.65 28.32 13.99
CA PRO A 251 -22.01 29.22 12.89
C PRO A 251 -20.96 30.34 12.81
N ASN A 252 -20.38 30.55 11.62
CA ASN A 252 -19.33 31.55 11.34
C ASN A 252 -17.98 31.34 12.06
N SER A 253 -17.72 30.17 12.65
CA SER A 253 -16.39 29.86 13.19
C SER A 253 -15.36 29.79 12.05
N PRO A 254 -14.18 30.44 12.18
CA PRO A 254 -13.08 30.21 11.25
C PRO A 254 -12.45 28.83 11.43
N PHE A 255 -12.75 28.14 12.53
CA PHE A 255 -12.26 26.79 12.82
C PHE A 255 -13.27 25.72 12.44
N SER A 256 -12.78 24.66 11.80
CA SER A 256 -13.56 23.49 11.44
C SER A 256 -12.77 22.18 11.52
N LEU A 257 -13.46 21.09 11.80
CA LEU A 257 -12.93 19.74 11.63
C LEU A 257 -13.06 19.31 10.18
N ILE A 258 -12.08 18.56 9.69
CA ILE A 258 -12.10 18.01 8.33
C ILE A 258 -11.88 16.51 8.36
N ALA A 259 -12.51 15.83 7.41
CA ALA A 259 -12.25 14.44 7.12
C ALA A 259 -12.34 14.21 5.61
N ARG A 260 -11.50 13.33 5.08
CA ARG A 260 -11.57 12.89 3.68
C ARG A 260 -11.47 11.38 3.63
N GLY A 261 -12.28 10.75 2.80
CA GLY A 261 -12.08 9.38 2.35
C GLY A 261 -11.95 9.39 0.83
N ALA A 262 -11.04 8.61 0.27
CA ALA A 262 -10.96 8.40 -1.15
C ALA A 262 -10.60 6.95 -1.49
N GLY A 263 -10.93 6.54 -2.71
CA GLY A 263 -10.61 5.22 -3.22
C GLY A 263 -10.47 5.21 -4.73
N SER A 264 -9.61 4.32 -5.22
CA SER A 264 -9.41 4.07 -6.64
C SER A 264 -9.26 2.58 -6.91
N LEU A 265 -9.52 2.19 -8.16
CA LEU A 265 -9.20 0.87 -8.67
C LEU A 265 -8.40 1.05 -9.95
N LEU A 266 -7.08 0.87 -9.89
CA LEU A 266 -6.20 1.11 -11.03
C LEU A 266 -5.96 -0.19 -11.77
N VAL A 267 -6.02 -0.16 -13.11
CA VAL A 267 -5.60 -1.27 -13.95
C VAL A 267 -4.40 -0.82 -14.75
N GLY A 268 -3.32 -1.60 -14.73
CA GLY A 268 -2.05 -1.14 -15.24
C GLY A 268 -1.04 -2.23 -15.53
N GLY A 269 -0.01 -1.87 -16.27
CA GLY A 269 1.15 -2.74 -16.49
C GLY A 269 2.06 -2.73 -15.29
N PHE A 270 2.52 -3.91 -14.89
CA PHE A 270 3.51 -4.13 -13.84
C PHE A 270 4.69 -4.88 -14.43
N ASN A 271 5.85 -4.24 -14.39
CA ASN A 271 7.13 -4.83 -14.76
C ASN A 271 7.94 -5.08 -13.50
N ASN A 272 8.45 -6.30 -13.36
CA ASN A 272 9.40 -6.65 -12.33
C ASN A 272 10.67 -7.19 -12.98
N THR A 273 11.83 -6.76 -12.50
CA THR A 273 13.12 -7.35 -12.83
C THR A 273 13.87 -7.66 -11.55
N GLU A 274 14.17 -8.92 -11.35
CA GLU A 274 14.96 -9.44 -10.25
C GLU A 274 16.28 -10.00 -10.77
N GLY A 275 17.36 -9.81 -10.04
CA GLY A 275 18.65 -10.39 -10.39
C GLY A 275 19.49 -10.66 -9.15
N ALA A 276 20.23 -11.76 -9.18
CA ALA A 276 21.23 -12.09 -8.16
C ALA A 276 22.55 -12.47 -8.83
N THR A 277 23.66 -12.06 -8.22
CA THR A 277 25.01 -12.33 -8.71
C THR A 277 25.89 -12.82 -7.57
N PHE A 278 26.24 -14.10 -7.63
CA PHE A 278 27.19 -14.74 -6.73
C PHE A 278 28.58 -14.67 -7.35
N THR A 279 29.45 -13.83 -6.79
CA THR A 279 30.75 -13.50 -7.40
C THR A 279 31.61 -14.75 -7.61
N GLY A 280 32.00 -14.99 -8.87
CA GLY A 280 32.82 -16.15 -9.25
C GLY A 280 32.07 -17.49 -9.31
N VAL A 281 30.75 -17.50 -9.12
CA VAL A 281 29.93 -18.72 -9.11
C VAL A 281 28.86 -18.68 -10.19
N ALA A 282 27.89 -17.76 -10.10
CA ALA A 282 26.73 -17.70 -11.00
C ALA A 282 26.09 -16.32 -11.00
N SER A 283 25.31 -16.03 -12.04
CA SER A 283 24.41 -14.88 -12.08
C SER A 283 23.09 -15.31 -12.70
N ALA A 284 21.99 -14.80 -12.16
CA ALA A 284 20.65 -15.05 -12.65
C ALA A 284 19.89 -13.72 -12.75
N THR A 285 19.03 -13.61 -13.76
CA THR A 285 18.13 -12.47 -13.91
C THR A 285 16.79 -13.00 -14.40
N GLN A 286 15.72 -12.55 -13.77
CA GLN A 286 14.35 -12.85 -14.12
C GLN A 286 13.61 -11.55 -14.37
N SER A 287 12.75 -11.55 -15.39
CA SER A 287 11.85 -10.44 -15.64
C SER A 287 10.43 -10.96 -15.82
N ALA A 288 9.48 -10.32 -15.17
CA ALA A 288 8.05 -10.62 -15.32
C ALA A 288 7.31 -9.36 -15.78
N HIS A 289 6.37 -9.55 -16.70
CA HIS A 289 5.41 -8.54 -17.11
C HIS A 289 4.01 -9.08 -16.88
N ARG A 290 3.19 -8.33 -16.15
CA ARG A 290 1.80 -8.70 -15.88
C ARG A 290 0.93 -7.45 -15.81
N THR A 291 -0.36 -7.63 -16.02
CA THR A 291 -1.36 -6.59 -15.75
C THR A 291 -1.85 -6.77 -14.33
N LEU A 292 -1.77 -5.72 -13.51
CA LEU A 292 -2.29 -5.72 -12.14
C LEU A 292 -3.54 -4.85 -12.04
N THR A 293 -4.41 -5.25 -11.13
CA THR A 293 -5.51 -4.42 -10.64
C THR A 293 -5.15 -4.02 -9.21
N VAL A 294 -4.94 -2.72 -8.99
CA VAL A 294 -4.42 -2.16 -7.74
C VAL A 294 -5.52 -1.32 -7.10
N PRO A 295 -6.24 -1.86 -6.10
CA PRO A 295 -7.07 -1.06 -5.21
C PRO A 295 -6.21 -0.03 -4.46
N VAL A 296 -6.74 1.17 -4.28
CA VAL A 296 -6.11 2.22 -3.47
C VAL A 296 -7.16 2.79 -2.52
N LEU A 297 -6.80 2.95 -1.25
CA LEU A 297 -7.64 3.57 -0.23
C LEU A 297 -6.89 4.70 0.46
N GLU A 298 -7.59 5.80 0.72
CA GLU A 298 -7.06 7.00 1.37
C GLU A 298 -8.02 7.49 2.46
N ALA A 299 -7.46 7.93 3.57
CA ALA A 299 -8.20 8.58 4.66
C ALA A 299 -7.40 9.76 5.21
N GLU A 300 -8.08 10.87 5.48
CA GLU A 300 -7.51 12.05 6.14
C GLU A 300 -8.44 12.50 7.26
N ILE A 301 -7.86 12.95 8.37
CA ILE A 301 -8.59 13.63 9.44
C ILE A 301 -7.77 14.79 9.97
N GLY A 302 -8.41 15.90 10.30
CA GLY A 302 -7.69 17.06 10.81
C GLY A 302 -8.55 18.24 11.23
N GLY A 303 -7.87 19.35 11.46
CA GLY A 303 -8.47 20.65 11.72
C GLY A 303 -8.16 21.62 10.59
N SER A 304 -8.97 22.66 10.48
CA SER A 304 -8.79 23.75 9.53
C SER A 304 -9.10 25.09 10.17
N TRP A 305 -8.43 26.11 9.68
CA TRP A 305 -8.57 27.51 10.04
C TRP A 305 -8.72 28.34 8.77
N GLN A 306 -9.80 29.10 8.69
CA GLN A 306 -10.17 29.93 7.56
C GLN A 306 -10.13 31.41 7.99
N PRO A 307 -8.97 32.10 7.92
CA PRO A 307 -8.84 33.49 8.33
C PRO A 307 -9.63 34.47 7.46
N THR A 308 -9.84 34.13 6.18
CA THR A 308 -10.59 34.95 5.22
C THR A 308 -11.50 34.04 4.39
N GLU A 309 -12.41 34.63 3.62
CA GLU A 309 -13.27 33.84 2.72
C GLU A 309 -12.48 33.08 1.65
N ASN A 310 -11.29 33.58 1.32
CA ASN A 310 -10.47 33.11 0.20
C ASN A 310 -9.26 32.28 0.63
N LEU A 311 -8.93 32.21 1.92
CA LEU A 311 -7.77 31.47 2.42
C LEU A 311 -8.18 30.47 3.49
N MET A 312 -7.73 29.23 3.35
CA MET A 312 -7.91 28.19 4.35
C MET A 312 -6.61 27.43 4.56
N PHE A 313 -6.25 27.24 5.83
CA PHE A 313 -5.17 26.36 6.26
C PHE A 313 -5.77 25.12 6.91
N SER A 314 -5.17 23.96 6.70
CA SER A 314 -5.57 22.75 7.40
C SER A 314 -4.38 21.86 7.69
N ALA A 315 -4.44 21.15 8.80
CA ALA A 315 -3.42 20.20 9.19
C ALA A 315 -4.07 18.97 9.83
N GLY A 316 -3.41 17.83 9.72
CA GLY A 316 -3.96 16.57 10.22
C GLY A 316 -3.08 15.38 9.91
N TRP A 317 -3.71 14.20 9.93
CA TRP A 317 -3.08 12.92 9.62
C TRP A 317 -3.69 12.32 8.35
N LEU A 318 -2.83 11.71 7.53
CA LEU A 318 -3.15 10.99 6.30
C LEU A 318 -2.80 9.51 6.50
N TRP A 319 -3.64 8.63 5.96
CA TRP A 319 -3.34 7.22 5.71
C TRP A 319 -3.65 6.90 4.25
N GLN A 320 -2.79 6.13 3.61
CA GLN A 320 -3.02 5.64 2.26
C GLN A 320 -2.48 4.22 2.12
N ALA A 321 -3.22 3.35 1.43
CA ALA A 321 -2.86 1.96 1.18
C ALA A 321 -3.06 1.62 -0.30
N TRP A 322 -2.08 0.96 -0.88
CA TRP A 322 -2.02 0.43 -2.24
C TRP A 322 -1.89 -1.07 -2.16
N PHE A 323 -2.93 -1.78 -2.60
CA PHE A 323 -2.99 -3.24 -2.54
C PHE A 323 -2.28 -3.85 -3.75
N ASP A 324 -1.63 -4.99 -3.55
CA ASP A 324 -0.80 -5.71 -4.53
C ASP A 324 0.42 -4.91 -5.04
N MET A 325 0.89 -3.96 -4.22
CA MET A 325 2.03 -3.08 -4.52
C MET A 325 3.15 -3.22 -3.48
N GLY A 326 3.09 -4.19 -2.57
CA GLY A 326 3.99 -4.31 -1.43
C GLY A 326 5.16 -5.29 -1.56
N VAL A 327 5.69 -5.55 -2.76
CA VAL A 327 6.62 -6.67 -2.99
C VAL A 327 8.02 -6.35 -2.46
N SER A 328 8.60 -7.23 -1.63
CA SER A 328 10.04 -7.20 -1.28
C SER A 328 10.74 -8.52 -1.63
N GLY A 329 11.46 -8.55 -2.75
CA GLY A 329 12.40 -9.64 -3.09
C GLY A 329 11.77 -11.03 -3.29
N GLY A 330 12.44 -11.88 -4.07
CA GLY A 330 11.94 -13.21 -4.39
C GLY A 330 12.09 -14.19 -3.22
N THR A 331 11.05 -14.96 -2.92
CA THR A 331 11.22 -16.17 -2.11
C THR A 331 11.86 -17.25 -2.98
N THR A 332 13.10 -17.64 -2.70
CA THR A 332 13.71 -18.78 -3.40
C THR A 332 13.22 -20.10 -2.82
N TYR A 333 12.76 -21.00 -3.68
CA TYR A 333 12.67 -22.43 -3.37
C TYR A 333 13.72 -23.17 -4.21
N GLY A 334 14.78 -23.65 -3.56
CA GLY A 334 15.81 -24.48 -4.22
C GLY A 334 16.67 -23.76 -5.27
N GLY A 335 16.94 -22.47 -5.10
CA GLY A 335 17.77 -21.69 -6.03
C GLY A 335 17.04 -21.21 -7.30
N ASN A 336 15.72 -21.43 -7.39
CA ASN A 336 14.88 -20.85 -8.42
C ASN A 336 14.03 -19.72 -7.82
N PHE A 337 14.02 -18.56 -8.48
CA PHE A 337 13.16 -17.42 -8.14
C PHE A 337 11.72 -17.76 -8.51
N ALA A 338 10.87 -17.93 -7.50
CA ALA A 338 9.43 -17.96 -7.68
C ALA A 338 8.89 -16.68 -7.05
N GLU A 339 8.26 -15.81 -7.85
CA GLU A 339 7.46 -14.71 -7.30
C GLU A 339 6.46 -15.32 -6.30
N SER A 340 6.56 -14.97 -5.02
CA SER A 340 5.52 -15.34 -4.07
C SER A 340 4.24 -14.58 -4.43
N ASP A 341 3.12 -15.28 -4.28
CA ASP A 341 1.80 -14.75 -4.61
C ASP A 341 1.55 -13.42 -3.88
N SER A 342 1.18 -12.40 -4.64
CA SER A 342 1.54 -11.00 -4.38
C SER A 342 0.43 -10.20 -3.71
N ALA A 343 -0.13 -10.71 -2.61
CA ALA A 343 -1.12 -9.98 -1.81
C ALA A 343 -0.47 -8.97 -0.85
N SER A 344 0.49 -8.18 -1.37
CA SER A 344 1.34 -7.32 -0.57
C SER A 344 0.89 -5.86 -0.62
N ILE A 345 0.99 -5.16 0.49
CA ILE A 345 0.47 -3.79 0.65
C ILE A 345 1.63 -2.82 0.75
N MET A 346 1.61 -1.78 -0.08
CA MET A 346 2.39 -0.57 0.13
C MET A 346 1.48 0.47 0.77
N SER A 347 1.85 1.00 1.93
CA SER A 347 1.08 2.05 2.59
C SER A 347 1.97 3.19 3.03
N PHE A 348 1.34 4.34 3.32
CA PHE A 348 2.02 5.44 3.97
C PHE A 348 1.08 6.17 4.91
N ASP A 349 1.66 6.67 5.99
CA ASP A 349 0.95 7.43 6.99
C ASP A 349 1.78 8.64 7.43
N GLY A 350 1.11 9.73 7.82
CA GLY A 350 1.84 10.88 8.32
C GLY A 350 1.06 12.16 8.42
N LEU A 351 1.79 13.23 8.74
CA LEU A 351 1.24 14.57 8.91
C LEU A 351 1.07 15.25 7.56
N PHE A 352 0.02 16.04 7.43
CA PHE A 352 -0.13 16.98 6.33
C PHE A 352 -0.34 18.41 6.84
N LEU A 353 0.16 19.37 6.07
CA LEU A 353 -0.15 20.79 6.17
C LEU A 353 -0.59 21.29 4.79
N ARG A 354 -1.77 21.88 4.69
CA ARG A 354 -2.39 22.33 3.45
C ARG A 354 -2.74 23.80 3.54
N GLY A 355 -2.37 24.55 2.51
CA GLY A 355 -2.87 25.89 2.23
C GLY A 355 -3.76 25.86 0.99
N MET A 356 -4.94 26.47 1.08
CA MET A 356 -5.89 26.61 -0.02
C MET A 356 -6.19 28.07 -0.28
N TRP A 357 -6.31 28.45 -1.56
CA TRP A 357 -6.75 29.78 -1.97
C TRP A 357 -7.90 29.70 -2.97
N ARG A 358 -8.66 30.79 -3.07
CA ARG A 358 -9.73 31.00 -4.06
C ARG A 358 -9.58 32.38 -4.69
N TYR A 359 -9.87 32.49 -5.98
CA TYR A 359 -9.78 33.71 -6.78
C TYR A 359 -11.04 33.95 -7.60
#